data_AF-A0A5D5AQ06-F1
#
_entry.id   AF-A0A5D5AQ06-F1
#
_cell.length_a   1.000
_cell.length_b   1.000
_cell.length_c   1.000
_cell.angle_alpha   90.00
_cell.angle_beta   90.00
_cell.angle_gamma   90.00
#
_symmetry.space_group_name_H-M   'P 1'
#
loop_
_entity.id
_entity.type
_entity.pdbx_description
1 polymer ?
#
loop_
_entity_poly.entity_id
_entity_poly.type
_entity_poly.pdbx_seq_one_letter_code
_entity_poly.pdbx_strand_id
1 'polypeptide(L)'
;MPDRRAVGVTAVLVVAVFGMTVGVTGVGAQELPSSGGSGGELTRGEPDIDVFLPEPELAAGTEEALEVQVQNKGKLRLGTNRDRVTIARGVTVDVVDDGPFNVKSDTSGLGSVQEGQVGTTTKRVEAPADLEPGSYDITVEVDYSYTRQVSDGGNAAQERTGSERVDLTIDVSEEARFEITDVETDVEPGGDGPATLEIENVGSETATQARATITGGGGVVVDGEAAEEVLGDLESGDSTTVTVDVDIAETTSEGHKPLEVAVSYRDESGIEREARPETASLAPAAEQRFSIANLEDTLSVGYDGVVTGEITNDGPRTVDDAVLIVEPMSDSLHVEDTRYALPTFEPGETVDFSYPTDVSGQADAGPRQLRFTVEYTGGDRSMLTDGPISERVVVDDRQDEFSVETVSATVSQGETADFVLEITNERPETLSNIDAKLYADSPLDTSNDEAFVPELEPGESATITFDVSAADDAPAETHPVELDFQYDTERGDTEVSDTYTQPVEVESVSDDGGSSLGTIVVRGMAALTVAGLGIGLWVRRR
;
A
#
# COMPACT_ATOMS: atom_id res chain seq x y z
N MET A 1 60.92 7.12 -24.12
CA MET A 1 62.27 7.70 -24.30
C MET A 1 62.49 7.99 -25.77
N PRO A 2 63.02 9.14 -26.20
CA PRO A 2 62.88 10.48 -25.61
C PRO A 2 62.55 11.59 -26.65
N ASP A 3 62.36 12.81 -26.12
CA ASP A 3 62.76 14.14 -26.60
C ASP A 3 62.20 14.72 -27.92
N ARG A 4 61.52 15.89 -27.94
CA ARG A 4 61.84 17.29 -27.51
C ARG A 4 62.46 18.18 -28.62
N ARG A 5 61.86 19.38 -28.73
CA ARG A 5 62.41 20.73 -29.02
C ARG A 5 62.32 21.35 -30.44
N ALA A 6 61.44 22.35 -30.52
CA ALA A 6 61.57 23.76 -30.96
C ALA A 6 62.89 24.31 -31.56
N VAL A 7 62.76 25.31 -32.47
CA VAL A 7 63.22 26.74 -32.38
C VAL A 7 63.38 27.39 -33.78
N GLY A 8 63.07 28.70 -33.90
CA GLY A 8 63.78 29.68 -34.76
C GLY A 8 62.94 30.45 -35.80
N VAL A 9 62.45 31.68 -35.52
CA VAL A 9 63.05 33.01 -35.79
C VAL A 9 63.29 33.33 -37.27
N THR A 10 62.71 34.44 -37.78
CA THR A 10 63.39 35.39 -38.69
C THR A 10 62.75 36.78 -38.62
N ALA A 11 63.57 37.80 -38.36
CA ALA A 11 63.27 39.22 -38.47
C ALA A 11 63.93 39.79 -39.74
N VAL A 12 63.33 40.83 -40.36
CA VAL A 12 63.96 41.62 -41.43
C VAL A 12 63.71 43.12 -41.18
N LEU A 13 64.70 43.91 -41.59
CA LEU A 13 65.10 45.24 -41.10
C LEU A 13 65.18 46.24 -42.29
N VAL A 14 64.78 47.50 -42.05
CA VAL A 14 65.32 48.78 -42.61
C VAL A 14 65.03 49.17 -44.07
N VAL A 15 64.65 50.44 -44.30
CA VAL A 15 65.47 51.52 -44.90
C VAL A 15 64.75 52.88 -44.74
N ALA A 16 65.49 53.86 -44.20
CA ALA A 16 65.16 55.28 -44.20
C ALA A 16 65.85 56.00 -45.38
N VAL A 17 65.21 57.03 -45.94
CA VAL A 17 65.86 57.99 -46.84
C VAL A 17 65.54 59.41 -46.38
N PHE A 18 66.60 60.15 -46.05
CA PHE A 18 66.63 61.59 -45.85
C PHE A 18 66.94 62.28 -47.19
N GLY A 19 66.21 63.35 -47.52
CA GLY A 19 66.50 64.23 -48.64
C GLY A 19 66.27 65.68 -48.25
N MET A 20 67.35 66.46 -48.24
CA MET A 20 67.42 67.86 -47.84
C MET A 20 67.43 68.75 -49.11
N THR A 21 66.79 69.92 -49.08
CA THR A 21 67.39 71.25 -49.36
C THR A 21 66.48 72.28 -50.07
N VAL A 22 66.77 73.54 -49.70
CA VAL A 22 66.60 74.85 -50.37
C VAL A 22 65.25 75.57 -50.23
N GLY A 23 65.31 76.69 -49.52
CA GLY A 23 64.24 77.69 -49.44
C GLY A 23 64.31 78.76 -50.52
N VAL A 24 63.19 79.46 -50.69
CA VAL A 24 63.11 80.78 -51.33
C VAL A 24 62.12 81.62 -50.54
N THR A 25 62.58 82.77 -50.07
CA THR A 25 61.77 83.86 -49.52
C THR A 25 61.10 84.62 -50.67
N GLY A 26 59.79 84.81 -50.58
CA GLY A 26 58.99 85.64 -51.47
C GLY A 26 58.05 86.53 -50.66
N VAL A 27 58.15 87.83 -50.88
CA VAL A 27 57.48 88.92 -50.15
C VAL A 27 56.06 89.15 -50.68
N GLY A 28 55.10 89.25 -49.75
CA GLY A 28 54.01 90.24 -49.79
C GLY A 28 52.79 89.97 -50.69
N ALA A 29 51.68 89.57 -50.06
CA ALA A 29 50.37 90.18 -50.29
C ALA A 29 49.51 89.94 -49.04
N GLN A 30 49.17 91.03 -48.34
CA GLN A 30 48.13 91.02 -47.32
C GLN A 30 46.77 91.00 -48.04
N GLU A 31 46.06 89.89 -47.90
CA GLU A 31 44.59 89.85 -48.01
C GLU A 31 44.00 89.56 -46.63
N LEU A 32 42.97 90.35 -46.33
CA LEU A 32 42.04 90.45 -45.20
C LEU A 32 41.91 89.25 -44.23
N PRO A 33 41.63 89.50 -42.93
CA PRO A 33 41.47 88.45 -41.94
C PRO A 33 40.19 87.66 -42.19
N SER A 34 40.30 86.45 -42.73
CA SER A 34 39.27 85.44 -42.54
C SER A 34 39.45 84.87 -41.13
N SER A 35 38.48 85.14 -40.27
CA SER A 35 38.28 84.45 -39.01
C SER A 35 37.97 82.97 -39.27
N GLY A 36 38.99 82.18 -39.60
CA GLY A 36 38.92 80.72 -39.62
C GLY A 36 39.15 80.22 -38.20
N GLY A 37 38.09 80.11 -37.41
CA GLY A 37 38.15 79.37 -36.16
C GLY A 37 38.69 77.97 -36.43
N SER A 38 39.59 77.50 -35.55
CA SER A 38 39.97 76.09 -35.44
C SER A 38 38.73 75.27 -35.07
N GLY A 39 37.85 75.02 -36.04
CA GLY A 39 36.81 74.00 -35.92
C GLY A 39 37.52 72.67 -35.94
N GLY A 40 37.77 72.08 -34.78
CA GLY A 40 38.37 70.75 -34.72
C GLY A 40 37.49 69.73 -35.46
N GLU A 41 38.09 68.60 -35.83
CA GLU A 41 37.40 67.57 -36.58
C GLU A 41 36.12 67.14 -35.84
N LEU A 42 35.00 67.20 -36.56
CA LEU A 42 33.72 66.77 -36.06
C LEU A 42 33.49 65.32 -36.47
N THR A 43 33.53 64.42 -35.51
CA THR A 43 33.21 63.00 -35.73
C THR A 43 31.81 62.71 -35.20
N ARG A 44 30.97 62.06 -36.01
CA ARG A 44 29.60 61.66 -35.66
C ARG A 44 29.29 60.27 -36.20
N GLY A 45 28.73 59.43 -35.35
CA GLY A 45 28.29 58.08 -35.69
C GLY A 45 27.30 57.55 -34.67
N GLU A 46 26.88 56.32 -34.87
CA GLU A 46 25.98 55.58 -34.00
C GLU A 46 26.34 54.08 -34.09
N PRO A 47 26.14 53.30 -33.03
CA PRO A 47 26.06 51.85 -33.14
C PRO A 47 24.90 51.44 -34.06
N ASP A 48 25.07 50.33 -34.74
CA ASP A 48 24.08 49.71 -35.62
C ASP A 48 23.98 48.25 -35.15
N ILE A 49 22.96 47.92 -34.37
CA ILE A 49 22.90 46.66 -33.62
C ILE A 49 22.00 45.68 -34.37
N ASP A 50 22.52 44.48 -34.60
CA ASP A 50 21.73 43.35 -35.06
C ASP A 50 21.75 42.25 -34.01
N VAL A 51 20.64 41.54 -33.88
CA VAL A 51 20.51 40.40 -32.97
C VAL A 51 20.18 39.16 -33.78
N PHE A 52 20.80 38.03 -33.43
CA PHE A 52 20.65 36.76 -34.11
C PHE A 52 20.44 35.61 -33.12
N LEU A 53 19.69 34.61 -33.57
CA LEU A 53 19.52 33.32 -32.92
C LEU A 53 20.08 32.25 -33.88
N PRO A 54 21.31 31.73 -33.65
CA PRO A 54 21.96 30.83 -34.59
C PRO A 54 21.34 29.43 -34.61
N GLU A 55 20.76 29.00 -33.48
CA GLU A 55 20.06 27.73 -33.29
C GLU A 55 18.65 28.06 -32.79
N PRO A 56 17.68 28.29 -33.70
CA PRO A 56 16.33 28.70 -33.33
C PRO A 56 15.39 27.52 -33.03
N GLU A 57 15.89 26.29 -32.99
CA GLU A 57 15.04 25.09 -32.82
C GLU A 57 14.73 24.84 -31.35
N LEU A 58 13.46 24.53 -31.04
CA LEU A 58 12.99 24.20 -29.70
C LEU A 58 11.88 23.15 -29.78
N ALA A 59 11.95 22.08 -29.00
CA ALA A 59 10.85 21.12 -28.94
C ALA A 59 9.73 21.59 -28.00
N ALA A 60 8.49 21.24 -28.29
CA ALA A 60 7.36 21.56 -27.40
C ALA A 60 7.43 20.71 -26.11
N GLY A 61 7.17 21.33 -24.95
CA GLY A 61 7.27 20.69 -23.63
C GLY A 61 8.70 20.66 -23.05
N THR A 62 9.61 21.48 -23.57
CA THR A 62 11.02 21.51 -23.15
C THR A 62 11.42 22.86 -22.58
N GLU A 63 12.41 22.87 -21.68
CA GLU A 63 13.12 24.08 -21.27
C GLU A 63 14.55 23.99 -21.82
N GLU A 64 14.92 24.91 -22.71
CA GLU A 64 16.24 24.94 -23.33
C GLU A 64 16.89 26.30 -23.27
N ALA A 65 18.22 26.32 -23.45
CA ALA A 65 19.06 27.48 -23.30
C ALA A 65 19.52 27.99 -24.67
N LEU A 66 18.80 28.97 -25.22
CA LEU A 66 19.07 29.52 -26.55
C LEU A 66 20.15 30.60 -26.51
N GLU A 67 21.13 30.54 -27.40
CA GLU A 67 22.19 31.55 -27.51
C GLU A 67 21.77 32.74 -28.37
N VAL A 68 21.64 33.91 -27.77
CA VAL A 68 21.38 35.17 -28.48
C VAL A 68 22.69 35.89 -28.76
N GLN A 69 22.94 36.22 -30.03
CA GLN A 69 24.14 36.94 -30.47
C GLN A 69 23.81 38.38 -30.85
N VAL A 70 24.52 39.34 -30.26
CA VAL A 70 24.38 40.77 -30.54
C VAL A 70 25.62 41.26 -31.29
N GLN A 71 25.44 41.65 -32.55
CA GLN A 71 26.50 42.21 -33.40
C GLN A 71 26.33 43.72 -33.53
N ASN A 72 27.44 44.46 -33.41
CA ASN A 72 27.45 45.89 -33.72
C ASN A 72 28.17 46.16 -35.04
N LYS A 73 27.45 46.53 -36.09
CA LYS A 73 28.01 46.86 -37.41
C LYS A 73 28.61 48.26 -37.46
N GLY A 74 28.13 49.17 -36.61
CA GLY A 74 28.57 50.56 -36.51
C GLY A 74 28.29 51.41 -37.76
N LYS A 75 27.84 52.64 -37.57
CA LYS A 75 27.52 53.56 -38.67
C LYS A 75 28.15 54.92 -38.49
N LEU A 76 29.21 55.16 -39.25
CA LEU A 76 29.87 56.47 -39.29
C LEU A 76 29.11 57.42 -40.23
N ARG A 77 28.71 58.59 -39.72
CA ARG A 77 27.99 59.63 -40.49
C ARG A 77 28.91 60.76 -40.94
N LEU A 78 29.91 61.13 -40.13
CA LEU A 78 30.83 62.23 -40.39
C LEU A 78 32.16 62.01 -39.64
N GLY A 79 33.28 62.47 -40.19
CA GLY A 79 34.61 62.37 -39.58
C GLY A 79 35.34 61.07 -39.94
N THR A 80 36.51 60.83 -39.31
CA THR A 80 37.34 59.65 -39.59
C THR A 80 37.51 58.71 -38.40
N ASN A 81 37.21 59.17 -37.18
CA ASN A 81 37.47 58.45 -35.93
C ASN A 81 36.31 57.53 -35.51
N ARG A 82 36.03 56.47 -36.29
CA ARG A 82 34.89 55.55 -36.07
C ARG A 82 34.82 54.96 -34.67
N ASP A 83 35.96 54.50 -34.15
CA ASP A 83 36.06 53.78 -32.86
C ASP A 83 35.60 54.62 -31.66
N ARG A 84 35.50 55.94 -31.80
CA ARG A 84 35.03 56.83 -30.73
C ARG A 84 33.51 56.99 -30.68
N VAL A 85 32.81 56.66 -31.77
CA VAL A 85 31.37 56.97 -31.93
C VAL A 85 30.51 55.76 -32.29
N THR A 86 31.12 54.63 -32.67
CA THR A 86 30.40 53.40 -33.05
C THR A 86 30.31 52.36 -31.94
N ILE A 87 31.02 52.52 -30.82
CA ILE A 87 30.97 51.57 -29.69
C ILE A 87 29.62 51.67 -28.97
N ALA A 88 28.92 50.54 -28.83
CA ALA A 88 27.80 50.39 -27.91
C ALA A 88 28.33 50.03 -26.52
N ARG A 89 28.00 50.81 -25.50
CA ARG A 89 28.47 50.63 -24.12
C ARG A 89 27.31 50.34 -23.18
N GLY A 90 27.54 49.47 -22.21
CA GLY A 90 26.51 49.07 -21.25
C GLY A 90 25.35 48.35 -21.96
N VAL A 91 25.67 47.51 -22.95
CA VAL A 91 24.69 46.75 -23.71
C VAL A 91 24.00 45.77 -22.78
N THR A 92 22.68 45.82 -22.73
CA THR A 92 21.82 44.87 -22.02
C THR A 92 20.81 44.28 -22.98
N VAL A 93 20.49 43.00 -22.81
CA VAL A 93 19.51 42.26 -23.61
C VAL A 93 18.43 41.73 -22.69
N ASP A 94 17.20 42.15 -22.95
CA ASP A 94 15.99 41.77 -22.21
C ASP A 94 14.97 41.17 -23.17
N VAL A 95 14.14 40.23 -22.71
CA VAL A 95 13.00 39.75 -23.49
C VAL A 95 11.79 40.54 -23.03
N VAL A 96 11.18 41.28 -23.96
CA VAL A 96 10.04 42.17 -23.66
C VAL A 96 8.70 41.61 -24.15
N ASP A 97 8.75 40.61 -25.03
CA ASP A 97 7.62 39.79 -25.45
C ASP A 97 8.11 38.34 -25.61
N ASP A 98 7.52 37.46 -24.81
CA ASP A 98 7.89 36.04 -24.74
C ASP A 98 7.18 35.20 -25.81
N GLY A 99 6.26 35.80 -26.58
CA GLY A 99 5.41 35.06 -27.50
C GLY A 99 4.58 33.99 -26.78
N PRO A 100 4.46 32.76 -27.31
CA PRO A 100 3.81 31.64 -26.62
C PRO A 100 4.70 30.96 -25.58
N PHE A 101 5.96 31.38 -25.45
CA PHE A 101 6.95 30.75 -24.57
C PHE A 101 6.97 31.39 -23.18
N ASN A 102 7.70 30.77 -22.27
CA ASN A 102 7.99 31.33 -20.96
C ASN A 102 9.50 31.51 -20.79
N VAL A 103 9.97 32.76 -20.92
CA VAL A 103 11.40 33.07 -20.79
C VAL A 103 11.76 33.27 -19.31
N LYS A 104 12.59 32.36 -18.77
CA LYS A 104 13.03 32.41 -17.35
C LYS A 104 14.24 33.30 -17.10
N SER A 105 14.86 33.82 -18.17
CA SER A 105 16.10 34.59 -18.07
C SER A 105 15.83 36.08 -17.90
N ASP A 106 16.33 36.66 -16.82
CA ASP A 106 16.35 38.11 -16.59
C ASP A 106 17.24 38.87 -17.61
N THR A 107 17.23 40.20 -17.52
CA THR A 107 18.10 41.10 -18.28
C THR A 107 19.56 40.69 -18.20
N SER A 108 20.20 40.54 -19.35
CA SER A 108 21.57 40.04 -19.46
C SER A 108 22.51 41.13 -19.96
N GLY A 109 23.60 41.39 -19.22
CA GLY A 109 24.58 42.42 -19.57
C GLY A 109 25.73 41.89 -20.43
N LEU A 110 25.93 42.49 -21.60
CA LEU A 110 27.02 42.19 -22.53
C LEU A 110 28.22 43.16 -22.41
N GLY A 111 28.07 44.22 -21.61
CA GLY A 111 29.15 45.19 -21.39
C GLY A 111 29.30 46.14 -22.58
N SER A 112 30.46 46.16 -23.24
CA SER A 112 30.68 47.01 -24.43
C SER A 112 30.90 46.16 -25.66
N VAL A 113 30.15 46.46 -26.73
CA VAL A 113 30.23 45.78 -28.02
C VAL A 113 30.82 46.76 -29.03
N GLN A 114 32.08 46.52 -29.39
CA GLN A 114 32.79 47.32 -30.40
C GLN A 114 32.25 47.05 -31.80
N GLU A 115 32.56 47.95 -32.74
CA GLU A 115 32.23 47.75 -34.14
C GLU A 115 32.93 46.49 -34.69
N GLY A 116 32.15 45.58 -35.28
CA GLY A 116 32.60 44.27 -35.74
C GLY A 116 32.73 43.20 -34.64
N GLN A 117 32.44 43.53 -33.38
CA GLN A 117 32.40 42.58 -32.28
C GLN A 117 31.00 41.94 -32.19
N VAL A 118 30.98 40.66 -31.78
CA VAL A 118 29.76 39.93 -31.42
C VAL A 118 29.81 39.67 -29.91
N GLY A 119 28.75 40.03 -29.20
CA GLY A 119 28.50 39.62 -27.81
C GLY A 119 27.49 38.48 -27.79
N THR A 120 27.64 37.51 -26.90
CA THR A 120 26.71 36.38 -26.78
C THR A 120 26.12 36.33 -25.38
N THR A 121 24.84 35.96 -25.29
CA THR A 121 24.13 35.72 -24.04
C THR A 121 23.19 34.55 -24.19
N THR A 122 22.81 33.90 -23.09
CA THR A 122 21.97 32.71 -23.10
C THR A 122 20.62 33.02 -22.44
N LYS A 123 19.54 32.65 -23.11
CA LYS A 123 18.17 32.79 -22.61
C LYS A 123 17.56 31.41 -22.38
N ARG A 124 17.09 31.13 -21.16
CA ARG A 124 16.32 29.91 -20.85
C ARG A 124 14.88 30.13 -21.25
N VAL A 125 14.39 29.33 -22.18
CA VAL A 125 13.07 29.43 -22.78
C VAL A 125 12.36 28.09 -22.56
N GLU A 126 11.17 28.15 -21.98
CA GLU A 126 10.29 26.99 -21.78
C GLU A 126 9.16 27.04 -22.81
N ALA A 127 9.01 25.98 -23.59
CA ALA A 127 7.89 25.77 -24.52
C ALA A 127 6.77 24.97 -23.84
N PRO A 128 5.52 25.44 -23.88
CA PRO A 128 4.36 24.66 -23.45
C PRO A 128 4.30 23.30 -24.16
N ALA A 129 3.82 22.26 -23.46
CA ALA A 129 3.71 20.90 -24.01
C ALA A 129 2.69 20.82 -25.15
N ASP A 130 1.62 21.61 -25.06
CA ASP A 130 0.52 21.71 -26.03
C ASP A 130 0.77 22.75 -27.14
N LEU A 131 1.98 23.32 -27.22
CA LEU A 131 2.32 24.27 -28.27
C LEU A 131 2.34 23.59 -29.64
N GLU A 132 1.52 24.08 -30.57
CA GLU A 132 1.50 23.60 -31.95
C GLU A 132 2.86 23.84 -32.63
N PRO A 133 3.37 22.91 -33.45
CA PRO A 133 4.59 23.13 -34.21
C PRO A 133 4.49 24.33 -35.15
N GLY A 134 5.61 24.99 -35.38
CA GLY A 134 5.68 26.15 -36.26
C GLY A 134 6.66 27.21 -35.79
N SER A 135 6.72 28.32 -36.53
CA SER A 135 7.63 29.43 -36.24
C SER A 135 6.92 30.49 -35.39
N TYR A 136 7.54 30.85 -34.26
CA TYR A 136 7.02 31.83 -33.31
C TYR A 136 8.08 32.88 -33.01
N ASP A 137 7.67 34.12 -32.85
CA ASP A 137 8.60 35.21 -32.57
C ASP A 137 8.63 35.55 -31.07
N ILE A 138 9.84 35.79 -30.55
CA ILE A 138 10.05 36.51 -29.28
C ILE A 138 10.65 37.88 -29.60
N THR A 139 10.26 38.92 -28.86
CA THR A 139 10.85 40.25 -29.04
C THR A 139 11.89 40.52 -27.97
N VAL A 140 13.13 40.77 -28.40
CA VAL A 140 14.22 41.18 -27.51
C VAL A 140 14.46 42.68 -27.61
N GLU A 141 14.65 43.34 -26.46
CA GLU A 141 15.05 44.74 -26.36
C GLU A 141 16.53 44.83 -26.00
N VAL A 142 17.30 45.53 -26.83
CA VAL A 142 18.71 45.81 -26.61
C VAL A 142 18.90 47.29 -26.29
N ASP A 143 19.20 47.57 -25.02
CA ASP A 143 19.52 48.92 -24.57
C ASP A 143 21.03 49.15 -24.53
N TYR A 144 21.46 50.33 -24.95
CA TYR A 144 22.87 50.71 -24.92
C TYR A 144 23.07 52.23 -24.83
N SER A 145 24.27 52.63 -24.40
CA SER A 145 24.72 54.02 -24.43
C SER A 145 25.86 54.19 -25.43
N TYR A 146 25.92 55.33 -26.11
CA TYR A 146 26.96 55.61 -27.10
C TYR A 146 27.31 57.09 -27.18
N THR A 147 28.50 57.39 -27.70
CA THR A 147 28.92 58.77 -27.97
C THR A 147 28.51 59.13 -29.38
N ARG A 148 27.44 59.92 -29.54
CA ARG A 148 26.92 60.30 -30.86
C ARG A 148 27.89 61.20 -31.62
N GLN A 149 28.56 62.11 -30.93
CA GLN A 149 29.38 63.14 -31.56
C GLN A 149 30.52 63.59 -30.65
N VAL A 150 31.70 63.78 -31.25
CA VAL A 150 32.88 64.38 -30.62
C VAL A 150 33.42 65.51 -31.48
N SER A 151 33.80 66.62 -30.85
CA SER A 151 34.43 67.77 -31.50
C SER A 151 35.76 68.09 -30.84
N ASP A 152 36.87 67.90 -31.56
CA ASP A 152 38.22 68.08 -31.01
C ASP A 152 38.56 69.55 -30.70
N GLY A 153 37.89 70.51 -31.36
CA GLY A 153 38.12 71.94 -31.16
C GLY A 153 37.41 72.53 -29.94
N GLY A 154 36.55 71.77 -29.26
CA GLY A 154 35.67 72.27 -28.20
C GLY A 154 35.63 71.44 -26.92
N ASN A 155 36.40 70.35 -26.81
CA ASN A 155 36.34 69.41 -25.67
C ASN A 155 34.91 69.00 -25.29
N ALA A 156 34.06 68.76 -26.28
CA ALA A 156 32.66 68.40 -26.06
C ALA A 156 32.35 67.05 -26.72
N ALA A 157 31.91 66.08 -25.91
CA ALA A 157 31.34 64.82 -26.35
C ALA A 157 29.85 64.81 -26.00
N GLN A 158 29.00 64.36 -26.92
CA GLN A 158 27.57 64.17 -26.69
C GLN A 158 27.26 62.69 -26.55
N GLU A 159 26.86 62.28 -25.35
CA GLU A 159 26.36 60.93 -25.08
C GLU A 159 24.85 60.84 -25.38
N ARG A 160 24.42 59.65 -25.81
CA ARG A 160 23.02 59.26 -26.08
C ARG A 160 22.79 57.83 -25.61
N THR A 161 21.53 57.49 -25.39
CA THR A 161 21.07 56.10 -25.28
C THR A 161 20.37 55.69 -26.57
N GLY A 162 20.48 54.41 -26.91
CA GLY A 162 19.74 53.73 -27.96
C GLY A 162 19.01 52.54 -27.35
N SER A 163 17.89 52.18 -27.95
CA SER A 163 17.08 51.02 -27.60
C SER A 163 16.56 50.46 -28.91
N GLU A 164 16.80 49.17 -29.14
CA GLU A 164 16.47 48.48 -30.38
C GLU A 164 15.68 47.22 -30.06
N ARG A 165 14.52 47.06 -30.69
CA ARG A 165 13.67 45.87 -30.55
C ARG A 165 13.82 45.02 -31.78
N VAL A 166 14.13 43.75 -31.57
CA VAL A 166 14.34 42.77 -32.64
C VAL A 166 13.49 41.56 -32.33
N ASP A 167 12.73 41.12 -33.33
CA ASP A 167 11.98 39.87 -33.27
C ASP A 167 12.93 38.73 -33.66
N LEU A 168 13.04 37.73 -32.79
CA LEU A 168 13.80 36.50 -33.02
C LEU A 168 12.80 35.37 -33.21
N THR A 169 12.86 34.73 -34.37
CA THR A 169 12.03 33.58 -34.69
C THR A 169 12.62 32.32 -34.06
N ILE A 170 11.80 31.59 -33.32
CA ILE A 170 12.04 30.26 -32.76
C ILE A 170 11.17 29.29 -33.55
N ASP A 171 11.78 28.24 -34.09
CA ASP A 171 11.12 27.17 -34.83
C ASP A 171 10.83 26.01 -33.87
N VAL A 172 9.55 25.76 -33.62
CA VAL A 172 9.10 24.63 -32.81
C VAL A 172 9.05 23.40 -33.70
N SER A 173 9.91 22.42 -33.42
CA SER A 173 10.04 21.20 -34.22
C SER A 173 8.80 20.31 -34.13
N GLU A 174 8.44 19.71 -35.25
CA GLU A 174 7.52 18.58 -35.29
C GLU A 174 8.27 17.36 -34.76
N GLU A 175 7.78 16.75 -33.68
CA GLU A 175 8.38 15.55 -33.10
C GLU A 175 7.26 14.60 -32.64
N ALA A 176 7.54 13.30 -32.73
CA ALA A 176 6.68 12.30 -32.09
C ALA A 176 6.96 12.29 -30.58
N ARG A 177 5.88 12.26 -29.80
CA ARG A 177 5.90 12.23 -28.34
C ARG A 177 4.92 11.18 -27.90
N PHE A 178 5.26 10.43 -26.87
CA PHE A 178 4.46 9.30 -26.46
C PHE A 178 3.92 9.55 -25.06
N GLU A 179 2.68 9.17 -24.82
CA GLU A 179 2.09 9.08 -23.48
C GLU A 179 1.57 7.66 -23.27
N ILE A 180 1.59 7.22 -22.01
CA ILE A 180 1.01 5.94 -21.60
C ILE A 180 -0.30 6.26 -20.91
N THR A 181 -1.41 5.99 -21.59
CA THR A 181 -2.76 6.34 -21.15
C THR A 181 -3.29 5.36 -20.13
N ASP A 182 -3.04 4.07 -20.35
CA ASP A 182 -3.57 2.98 -19.52
C ASP A 182 -2.53 1.88 -19.29
N VAL A 183 -2.48 1.37 -18.06
CA VAL A 183 -1.70 0.20 -17.66
C VAL A 183 -2.57 -0.70 -16.78
N GLU A 184 -2.83 -1.91 -17.27
CA GLU A 184 -3.70 -2.88 -16.60
C GLU A 184 -2.95 -4.20 -16.35
N THR A 185 -3.13 -4.77 -15.16
CA THR A 185 -2.62 -6.11 -14.83
C THR A 185 -3.47 -6.77 -13.76
N ASP A 186 -3.63 -8.09 -13.85
CA ASP A 186 -4.26 -8.93 -12.83
C ASP A 186 -3.22 -9.62 -11.91
N VAL A 187 -1.95 -9.25 -12.03
CA VAL A 187 -0.85 -9.88 -11.30
C VAL A 187 -0.78 -9.37 -9.86
N GLU A 188 -0.80 -10.30 -8.92
CA GLU A 188 -0.70 -10.05 -7.48
C GLU A 188 0.78 -10.00 -7.04
N PRO A 189 1.10 -9.36 -5.89
CA PRO A 189 2.42 -9.51 -5.28
C PRO A 189 2.81 -10.98 -5.08
N GLY A 190 3.99 -11.35 -5.57
CA GLY A 190 4.52 -12.72 -5.54
C GLY A 190 4.16 -13.56 -6.77
N GLY A 191 3.29 -13.07 -7.65
CA GLY A 191 2.89 -13.75 -8.88
C GLY A 191 3.58 -13.22 -10.14
N ASP A 192 3.34 -13.94 -11.23
CA ASP A 192 3.72 -13.59 -12.60
C ASP A 192 2.51 -13.63 -13.54
N GLY A 193 2.55 -12.83 -14.61
CA GLY A 193 1.51 -12.82 -15.64
C GLY A 193 1.54 -11.57 -16.53
N PRO A 194 0.54 -11.40 -17.41
CA PRO A 194 0.56 -10.31 -18.37
C PRO A 194 0.20 -8.95 -17.75
N ALA A 195 0.84 -7.89 -18.26
CA ALA A 195 0.41 -6.51 -18.13
C ALA A 195 0.18 -5.90 -19.51
N THR A 196 -0.88 -5.10 -19.65
CA THR A 196 -1.26 -4.46 -20.90
C THR A 196 -1.04 -2.96 -20.79
N LEU A 197 -0.36 -2.36 -21.78
CA LEU A 197 -0.05 -0.94 -21.83
C LEU A 197 -0.60 -0.34 -23.12
N GLU A 198 -1.29 0.79 -23.04
CA GLU A 198 -1.66 1.61 -24.20
C GLU A 198 -0.68 2.77 -24.35
N ILE A 199 -0.05 2.87 -25.53
CA ILE A 199 0.93 3.89 -25.88
C ILE A 199 0.34 4.74 -27.01
N GLU A 200 0.16 6.03 -26.77
CA GLU A 200 -0.39 7.01 -27.73
C GLU A 200 0.70 7.96 -28.23
N ASN A 201 0.74 8.25 -29.53
CA ASN A 201 1.56 9.33 -30.06
C ASN A 201 0.83 10.68 -29.95
N VAL A 202 1.08 11.42 -28.88
CA VAL A 202 0.57 12.79 -28.64
C VAL A 202 1.42 13.88 -29.31
N GLY A 203 2.47 13.48 -30.04
CA GLY A 203 3.27 14.36 -30.88
C GLY A 203 2.56 14.75 -32.17
N SER A 204 3.13 15.70 -32.90
CA SER A 204 2.61 16.15 -34.19
C SER A 204 3.18 15.37 -35.37
N GLU A 205 4.33 14.71 -35.19
CA GLU A 205 5.01 13.94 -36.23
C GLU A 205 4.56 12.48 -36.20
N THR A 206 4.51 11.85 -37.38
CA THR A 206 4.29 10.39 -37.48
C THR A 206 5.55 9.63 -37.09
N ALA A 207 5.45 8.74 -36.11
CA ALA A 207 6.53 7.86 -35.72
C ALA A 207 6.49 6.57 -36.54
N THR A 208 7.46 6.36 -37.43
CA THR A 208 7.54 5.12 -38.21
C THR A 208 8.47 4.10 -37.56
N GLN A 209 8.15 2.81 -37.72
CA GLN A 209 8.91 1.69 -37.16
C GLN A 209 9.20 1.83 -35.66
N ALA A 210 8.26 2.40 -34.91
CA ALA A 210 8.39 2.67 -33.49
C ALA A 210 8.57 1.37 -32.69
N ARG A 211 9.45 1.43 -31.69
CA ARG A 211 9.79 0.34 -30.77
C ARG A 211 9.83 0.88 -29.35
N ALA A 212 9.17 0.20 -28.44
CA ALA A 212 9.22 0.50 -27.02
C ALA A 212 10.16 -0.46 -26.30
N THR A 213 10.95 0.08 -25.38
CA THR A 213 11.66 -0.68 -24.35
C THR A 213 10.99 -0.38 -23.02
N ILE A 214 10.47 -1.41 -22.36
CA ILE A 214 9.67 -1.30 -21.14
C ILE A 214 10.44 -1.95 -20.00
N THR A 215 10.70 -1.19 -18.94
CA THR A 215 11.47 -1.65 -17.77
C THR A 215 10.67 -1.48 -16.49
N GLY A 216 10.68 -2.52 -15.65
CA GLY A 216 10.03 -2.52 -14.36
C GLY A 216 10.84 -1.84 -13.26
N GLY A 217 10.14 -1.24 -12.30
CA GLY A 217 10.74 -0.69 -11.09
C GLY A 217 9.92 -1.01 -9.84
N GLY A 218 10.52 -0.78 -8.66
CA GLY A 218 9.80 -0.90 -7.38
C GLY A 218 9.37 -2.32 -6.98
N GLY A 219 10.03 -3.36 -7.52
CA GLY A 219 9.70 -4.77 -7.25
C GLY A 219 9.02 -5.49 -8.41
N VAL A 220 8.72 -4.77 -9.50
CA VAL A 220 8.23 -5.32 -10.77
C VAL A 220 9.42 -5.58 -11.70
N VAL A 221 9.47 -6.78 -12.28
CA VAL A 221 10.40 -7.16 -13.35
C VAL A 221 9.57 -7.41 -14.61
N VAL A 222 10.06 -6.99 -15.77
CA VAL A 222 9.36 -7.11 -17.06
C VAL A 222 10.19 -8.02 -17.97
N ASP A 223 9.63 -9.10 -18.49
CA ASP A 223 10.32 -10.11 -19.34
C ASP A 223 11.70 -10.54 -18.81
N GLY A 224 11.84 -10.63 -17.48
CA GLY A 224 13.09 -10.96 -16.78
C GLY A 224 14.09 -9.82 -16.58
N GLU A 225 14.10 -8.78 -17.44
CA GLU A 225 14.90 -7.56 -17.26
C GLU A 225 14.21 -6.35 -17.91
N ALA A 226 13.90 -6.44 -19.21
CA ALA A 226 13.14 -5.45 -19.97
C ALA A 226 12.44 -6.13 -21.17
N ALA A 227 11.27 -5.64 -21.55
CA ALA A 227 10.56 -6.04 -22.76
C ALA A 227 10.89 -5.10 -23.93
N GLU A 228 11.06 -5.66 -25.13
CA GLU A 228 11.24 -4.91 -26.37
C GLU A 228 10.05 -5.15 -27.31
N GLU A 229 9.16 -4.16 -27.42
CA GLU A 229 7.91 -4.27 -28.16
C GLU A 229 7.94 -3.45 -29.46
N VAL A 230 7.32 -4.00 -30.51
CA VAL A 230 7.20 -3.31 -31.81
C VAL A 230 5.84 -2.64 -31.89
N LEU A 231 5.84 -1.31 -31.89
CA LEU A 231 4.63 -0.49 -31.95
C LEU A 231 4.12 -0.32 -33.39
N GLY A 232 5.02 -0.35 -34.37
CA GLY A 232 4.68 -0.15 -35.78
C GLY A 232 4.75 1.31 -36.19
N ASP A 233 3.86 1.73 -37.09
CA ASP A 233 3.77 3.13 -37.52
C ASP A 233 2.61 3.78 -36.77
N LEU A 234 2.86 4.92 -36.12
CA LEU A 234 1.89 5.67 -35.30
C LEU A 234 1.77 7.11 -35.83
N GLU A 235 0.63 7.44 -36.43
CA GLU A 235 0.31 8.83 -36.78
C GLU A 235 0.04 9.64 -35.51
N SER A 236 -0.09 10.97 -35.65
CA SER A 236 -0.47 11.83 -34.52
C SER A 236 -1.87 11.46 -34.01
N GLY A 237 -1.96 11.15 -32.72
CA GLY A 237 -3.18 10.70 -32.02
C GLY A 237 -3.49 9.20 -32.17
N ASP A 238 -2.64 8.42 -32.85
CA ASP A 238 -2.80 6.96 -32.89
C ASP A 238 -2.30 6.33 -31.59
N SER A 239 -3.05 5.35 -31.07
CA SER A 239 -2.65 4.50 -29.96
C SER A 239 -2.42 3.05 -30.40
N THR A 240 -1.53 2.37 -29.68
CA THR A 240 -1.30 0.94 -29.82
C THR A 240 -1.21 0.28 -28.46
N THR A 241 -1.72 -0.94 -28.37
CA THR A 241 -1.72 -1.73 -27.15
C THR A 241 -0.68 -2.83 -27.23
N VAL A 242 0.18 -2.91 -26.22
CA VAL A 242 1.19 -3.97 -26.08
C VAL A 242 0.93 -4.78 -24.81
N THR A 243 1.30 -6.05 -24.84
CA THR A 243 1.20 -6.95 -23.68
C THR A 243 2.59 -7.49 -23.36
N VAL A 244 3.01 -7.33 -22.11
CA VAL A 244 4.33 -7.78 -21.61
C VAL A 244 4.12 -8.71 -20.42
N ASP A 245 5.03 -9.65 -20.19
CA ASP A 245 4.98 -10.48 -18.98
C ASP A 245 5.68 -9.73 -17.83
N VAL A 246 5.02 -9.71 -16.67
CA VAL A 246 5.51 -9.05 -15.46
C VAL A 246 5.60 -10.05 -14.32
N ASP A 247 6.71 -9.99 -13.58
CA ASP A 247 6.92 -10.69 -12.31
C ASP A 247 6.89 -9.65 -11.18
N ILE A 248 6.01 -9.80 -10.20
CA ILE A 248 5.90 -8.88 -9.08
C ILE A 248 6.44 -9.58 -7.83
N ALA A 249 7.47 -9.03 -7.19
CA ALA A 249 8.05 -9.65 -6.00
C ALA A 249 7.03 -9.72 -4.84
N GLU A 250 7.06 -10.79 -4.04
CA GLU A 250 6.19 -10.97 -2.86
C GLU A 250 6.30 -9.84 -1.82
N THR A 251 7.48 -9.21 -1.73
CA THR A 251 7.76 -8.11 -0.79
C THR A 251 7.35 -6.75 -1.33
N THR A 252 6.76 -6.72 -2.53
CA THR A 252 6.31 -5.51 -3.19
C THR A 252 5.17 -4.91 -2.37
N SER A 253 5.37 -3.69 -1.86
CA SER A 253 4.35 -3.03 -1.05
C SER A 253 3.10 -2.74 -1.87
N GLU A 254 1.94 -2.65 -1.22
CA GLU A 254 0.70 -2.19 -1.84
C GLU A 254 0.90 -0.84 -2.56
N GLY A 255 0.13 -0.61 -3.64
CA GLY A 255 0.09 0.64 -4.40
C GLY A 255 0.84 0.61 -5.73
N HIS A 256 0.81 1.74 -6.44
CA HIS A 256 1.34 1.82 -7.80
C HIS A 256 2.86 1.66 -7.86
N LYS A 257 3.35 1.12 -8.99
CA LYS A 257 4.75 0.82 -9.28
C LYS A 257 5.15 1.48 -10.58
N PRO A 258 6.36 2.07 -10.64
CA PRO A 258 6.81 2.73 -11.86
C PRO A 258 7.16 1.71 -12.93
N LEU A 259 6.68 1.94 -14.15
CA LEU A 259 7.20 1.33 -15.37
C LEU A 259 7.83 2.44 -16.20
N GLU A 260 9.08 2.25 -16.63
CA GLU A 260 9.75 3.18 -17.54
C GLU A 260 9.56 2.68 -18.97
N VAL A 261 9.09 3.56 -19.86
CA VAL A 261 8.85 3.27 -21.28
C VAL A 261 9.68 4.22 -22.12
N ALA A 262 10.67 3.69 -22.82
CA ALA A 262 11.49 4.44 -23.76
C ALA A 262 11.11 4.04 -25.20
N VAL A 263 10.75 5.02 -26.02
CA VAL A 263 10.36 4.77 -27.42
C VAL A 263 11.43 5.27 -28.38
N SER A 264 11.90 4.39 -29.26
CA SER A 264 12.71 4.74 -30.42
C SER A 264 11.86 4.66 -31.68
N TYR A 265 12.05 5.59 -32.61
CA TYR A 265 11.28 5.66 -33.85
C TYR A 265 12.12 6.24 -34.98
N ARG A 266 11.57 6.21 -36.20
CA ARG A 266 12.14 6.87 -37.36
C ARG A 266 11.26 8.03 -37.79
N ASP A 267 11.86 9.21 -37.86
CA ASP A 267 11.22 10.46 -38.26
C ASP A 267 10.86 10.47 -39.76
N GLU A 268 10.14 11.48 -40.24
CA GLU A 268 9.72 11.58 -41.65
C GLU A 268 10.88 11.61 -42.64
N SER A 269 12.06 12.07 -42.19
CA SER A 269 13.29 12.08 -42.97
C SER A 269 14.00 10.73 -43.00
N GLY A 270 13.46 9.74 -42.29
CA GLY A 270 14.06 8.43 -42.19
C GLY A 270 15.24 8.42 -41.22
N ILE A 271 15.33 9.30 -40.24
CA ILE A 271 16.40 9.34 -39.24
C ILE A 271 15.88 8.73 -37.93
N GLU A 272 16.72 7.93 -37.28
CA GLU A 272 16.37 7.30 -36.01
C GLU A 272 16.43 8.32 -34.88
N ARG A 273 15.36 8.37 -34.08
CA ARG A 273 15.16 9.29 -32.95
C ARG A 273 14.80 8.48 -31.71
N GLU A 274 15.16 9.02 -30.56
CA GLU A 274 14.72 8.52 -29.25
C GLU A 274 13.80 9.59 -28.64
N ALA A 275 12.59 9.19 -28.31
CA ALA A 275 11.68 10.03 -27.55
C ALA A 275 12.13 10.10 -26.08
N ARG A 276 11.57 11.06 -25.35
CA ARG A 276 11.77 11.15 -23.90
C ARG A 276 11.17 9.92 -23.24
N PRO A 277 11.86 9.28 -22.28
CA PRO A 277 11.29 8.19 -21.52
C PRO A 277 10.13 8.68 -20.67
N GLU A 278 9.04 7.94 -20.69
CA GLU A 278 7.87 8.20 -19.87
C GLU A 278 7.80 7.22 -18.71
N THR A 279 7.25 7.67 -17.57
CA THR A 279 7.02 6.82 -16.41
C THR A 279 5.54 6.53 -16.27
N ALA A 280 5.14 5.31 -16.60
CA ALA A 280 3.80 4.82 -16.39
C ALA A 280 3.61 4.25 -14.98
N SER A 281 2.35 4.14 -14.55
CA SER A 281 1.98 3.68 -13.22
C SER A 281 1.26 2.34 -13.32
N LEU A 282 1.94 1.24 -12.93
CA LEU A 282 1.32 -0.08 -12.84
C LEU A 282 0.73 -0.27 -11.45
N ALA A 283 -0.56 -0.58 -11.35
CA ALA A 283 -1.20 -0.99 -10.11
C ALA A 283 -1.27 -2.52 -10.06
N PRO A 284 -0.53 -3.19 -9.17
CA PRO A 284 -0.70 -4.63 -8.96
C PRO A 284 -2.14 -4.94 -8.52
N ALA A 285 -2.61 -6.15 -8.82
CA ALA A 285 -3.86 -6.64 -8.27
C ALA A 285 -3.79 -6.70 -6.74
N ALA A 286 -4.94 -6.54 -6.08
CA ALA A 286 -5.02 -6.68 -4.63
C ALA A 286 -4.64 -8.10 -4.21
N GLU A 287 -3.91 -8.22 -3.10
CA GLU A 287 -3.55 -9.52 -2.54
C GLU A 287 -4.81 -10.33 -2.19
N GLN A 288 -4.73 -11.64 -2.42
CA GLN A 288 -5.75 -12.58 -1.97
C GLN A 288 -5.69 -12.73 -0.45
N ARG A 289 -6.74 -12.27 0.25
CA ARG A 289 -6.85 -12.24 1.71
C ARG A 289 -8.14 -12.85 2.20
N PHE A 290 -8.12 -13.33 3.44
CA PHE A 290 -9.25 -13.91 4.13
C PHE A 290 -9.40 -13.31 5.53
N SER A 291 -10.63 -13.22 6.00
CA SER A 291 -10.94 -12.84 7.38
C SER A 291 -11.79 -13.90 8.05
N ILE A 292 -11.61 -14.04 9.37
CA ILE A 292 -12.42 -14.91 10.21
C ILE A 292 -13.23 -14.03 11.15
N ALA A 293 -14.51 -14.35 11.30
CA ALA A 293 -15.44 -13.66 12.17
C ALA A 293 -16.36 -14.64 12.90
N ASN A 294 -17.10 -14.12 13.88
CA ASN A 294 -18.14 -14.85 14.63
C ASN A 294 -17.65 -16.19 15.18
N LEU A 295 -16.47 -16.18 15.79
CA LEU A 295 -15.92 -17.37 16.43
C LEU A 295 -16.72 -17.67 17.71
N GLU A 296 -17.27 -18.87 17.77
CA GLU A 296 -18.03 -19.43 18.89
C GLU A 296 -17.39 -20.76 19.32
N ASP A 297 -17.52 -21.09 20.62
CA ASP A 297 -16.92 -22.28 21.17
C ASP A 297 -17.77 -22.89 22.30
N THR A 298 -17.64 -24.19 22.51
CA THR A 298 -18.31 -24.95 23.59
C THR A 298 -17.31 -25.64 24.51
N LEU A 299 -16.08 -25.10 24.62
CA LEU A 299 -14.95 -25.80 25.22
C LEU A 299 -15.03 -25.80 26.74
N SER A 300 -14.83 -26.96 27.37
CA SER A 300 -14.81 -27.11 28.84
C SER A 300 -13.71 -28.08 29.27
N VAL A 301 -13.10 -27.85 30.44
CA VAL A 301 -11.94 -28.66 30.90
C VAL A 301 -12.27 -30.16 31.00
N GLY A 302 -11.57 -30.95 30.20
CA GLY A 302 -11.64 -32.41 30.23
C GLY A 302 -12.70 -33.02 29.33
N TYR A 303 -13.33 -32.22 28.48
CA TYR A 303 -14.41 -32.64 27.62
C TYR A 303 -14.18 -32.23 26.18
N ASP A 304 -14.95 -32.86 25.31
CA ASP A 304 -14.99 -32.56 23.90
C ASP A 304 -15.89 -31.35 23.66
N GLY A 305 -15.51 -30.53 22.70
CA GLY A 305 -16.32 -29.41 22.25
C GLY A 305 -16.07 -29.10 20.79
N VAL A 306 -16.62 -27.99 20.35
CA VAL A 306 -16.48 -27.54 18.97
C VAL A 306 -16.10 -26.07 18.94
N VAL A 307 -15.27 -25.70 17.98
CA VAL A 307 -15.00 -24.31 17.61
C VAL A 307 -15.61 -24.07 16.24
N THR A 308 -16.57 -23.15 16.16
CA THR A 308 -17.24 -22.76 14.91
C THR A 308 -16.96 -21.31 14.58
N GLY A 309 -16.98 -20.96 13.30
CA GLY A 309 -16.85 -19.59 12.86
C GLY A 309 -17.13 -19.42 11.38
N GLU A 310 -17.01 -18.18 10.93
CA GLU A 310 -17.23 -17.79 9.54
C GLU A 310 -15.92 -17.31 8.93
N ILE A 311 -15.58 -17.79 7.73
CA ILE A 311 -14.46 -17.30 6.93
C ILE A 311 -14.98 -16.55 5.70
N THR A 312 -14.42 -15.38 5.40
CA THR A 312 -14.80 -14.54 4.26
C THR A 312 -13.63 -14.36 3.31
N ASN A 313 -13.90 -14.45 2.00
CA ASN A 313 -12.95 -14.11 0.94
C ASN A 313 -12.92 -12.59 0.72
N ASP A 314 -11.91 -11.91 1.25
CA ASP A 314 -11.71 -10.46 1.05
C ASP A 314 -10.88 -10.12 -0.19
N GLY A 315 -10.39 -11.15 -0.89
CA GLY A 315 -9.59 -11.02 -2.10
C GLY A 315 -10.41 -10.82 -3.37
N PRO A 316 -9.75 -10.44 -4.48
CA PRO A 316 -10.42 -10.13 -5.73
C PRO A 316 -10.82 -11.37 -6.55
N ARG A 317 -10.34 -12.57 -6.22
CA ARG A 317 -10.53 -13.78 -7.03
C ARG A 317 -11.45 -14.78 -6.35
N THR A 318 -12.19 -15.52 -7.18
CA THR A 318 -12.79 -16.79 -6.75
C THR A 318 -11.67 -17.78 -6.50
N VAL A 319 -11.75 -18.48 -5.38
CA VAL A 319 -10.77 -19.50 -5.02
C VAL A 319 -11.47 -20.83 -4.90
N ASP A 320 -10.90 -21.80 -5.60
CA ASP A 320 -11.28 -23.21 -5.58
C ASP A 320 -10.18 -23.98 -4.84
N ASP A 321 -10.53 -25.04 -4.11
CA ASP A 321 -9.59 -25.92 -3.38
C ASP A 321 -8.79 -25.28 -2.22
N ALA A 322 -9.38 -24.32 -1.51
CA ALA A 322 -8.75 -23.77 -0.30
C ALA A 322 -8.87 -24.71 0.90
N VAL A 323 -7.87 -24.67 1.78
CA VAL A 323 -7.83 -25.44 3.03
C VAL A 323 -7.57 -24.48 4.18
N LEU A 324 -8.51 -24.44 5.13
CA LEU A 324 -8.30 -23.78 6.41
C LEU A 324 -7.51 -24.70 7.33
N ILE A 325 -6.43 -24.19 7.90
CA ILE A 325 -5.60 -24.90 8.87
C ILE A 325 -5.71 -24.19 10.21
N VAL A 326 -6.07 -24.92 11.26
CA VAL A 326 -6.08 -24.44 12.64
C VAL A 326 -4.88 -24.98 13.42
N GLU A 327 -4.21 -24.09 14.14
CA GLU A 327 -3.08 -24.41 15.02
C GLU A 327 -3.37 -23.87 16.44
N PRO A 328 -3.69 -24.77 17.40
CA PRO A 328 -3.83 -24.37 18.80
C PRO A 328 -2.49 -23.95 19.40
N MET A 329 -2.44 -22.78 20.04
CA MET A 329 -1.22 -22.25 20.68
C MET A 329 -1.01 -22.78 22.10
N SER A 330 -1.67 -23.87 22.46
CA SER A 330 -1.62 -24.49 23.78
C SER A 330 -1.78 -26.00 23.68
N ASP A 331 -0.98 -26.73 24.46
CA ASP A 331 -1.06 -28.19 24.57
C ASP A 331 -2.33 -28.68 25.28
N SER A 332 -3.17 -27.76 25.81
CA SER A 332 -4.43 -28.11 26.47
C SER A 332 -5.58 -28.38 25.50
N LEU A 333 -5.44 -27.99 24.23
CA LEU A 333 -6.45 -28.19 23.18
C LEU A 333 -5.92 -29.16 22.14
N HIS A 334 -6.72 -30.14 21.77
CA HIS A 334 -6.43 -31.08 20.71
C HIS A 334 -7.51 -30.99 19.64
N VAL A 335 -7.14 -30.55 18.44
CA VAL A 335 -8.06 -30.57 17.29
C VAL A 335 -7.76 -31.83 16.50
N GLU A 336 -8.75 -32.70 16.35
CA GLU A 336 -8.59 -34.00 15.68
C GLU A 336 -8.16 -33.81 14.21
N ASP A 337 -8.96 -33.05 13.45
CA ASP A 337 -8.72 -32.72 12.05
C ASP A 337 -8.35 -31.23 11.92
N THR A 338 -7.06 -30.93 11.89
CA THR A 338 -6.57 -29.53 11.82
C THR A 338 -6.77 -28.89 10.44
N ARG A 339 -7.18 -29.65 9.42
CA ARG A 339 -7.32 -29.19 8.04
C ARG A 339 -8.77 -29.34 7.58
N TYR A 340 -9.42 -28.22 7.29
CA TYR A 340 -10.79 -28.16 6.82
C TYR A 340 -10.81 -27.73 5.35
N ALA A 341 -11.32 -28.60 4.48
CA ALA A 341 -11.46 -28.28 3.06
C ALA A 341 -12.64 -27.35 2.87
N LEU A 342 -12.38 -26.15 2.36
CA LEU A 342 -13.41 -25.17 2.11
C LEU A 342 -14.04 -25.40 0.71
N PRO A 343 -15.32 -25.08 0.52
CA PRO A 343 -15.92 -25.03 -0.80
C PRO A 343 -15.31 -23.89 -1.63
N THR A 344 -15.61 -23.86 -2.92
CA THR A 344 -15.37 -22.67 -3.74
C THR A 344 -16.04 -21.46 -3.13
N PHE A 345 -15.31 -20.34 -3.01
CA PHE A 345 -15.85 -19.08 -2.52
C PHE A 345 -15.52 -17.92 -3.46
N GLU A 346 -16.56 -17.18 -3.89
CA GLU A 346 -16.45 -15.96 -4.69
C GLU A 346 -15.92 -14.77 -3.86
N PRO A 347 -15.45 -13.69 -4.49
CA PRO A 347 -15.08 -12.46 -3.79
C PRO A 347 -16.23 -11.93 -2.92
N GLY A 348 -15.96 -11.77 -1.62
CA GLY A 348 -16.93 -11.33 -0.61
C GLY A 348 -17.88 -12.42 -0.09
N GLU A 349 -17.73 -13.68 -0.53
CA GLU A 349 -18.51 -14.80 -0.02
C GLU A 349 -18.00 -15.25 1.37
N THR A 350 -18.94 -15.64 2.23
CA THR A 350 -18.69 -16.12 3.59
C THR A 350 -19.13 -17.58 3.71
N VAL A 351 -18.31 -18.39 4.37
CA VAL A 351 -18.54 -19.82 4.58
C VAL A 351 -18.34 -20.18 6.05
N ASP A 352 -19.22 -21.02 6.59
CA ASP A 352 -19.09 -21.58 7.93
C ASP A 352 -18.04 -22.70 8.00
N PHE A 353 -17.26 -22.75 9.08
CA PHE A 353 -16.37 -23.86 9.40
C PHE A 353 -16.60 -24.35 10.83
N SER A 354 -16.19 -25.60 11.09
CA SER A 354 -16.36 -26.26 12.39
C SER A 354 -15.19 -27.21 12.66
N TYR A 355 -14.55 -27.05 13.82
CA TYR A 355 -13.46 -27.89 14.29
C TYR A 355 -13.82 -28.58 15.62
N PRO A 356 -14.08 -29.89 15.61
CA PRO A 356 -14.13 -30.70 16.83
C PRO A 356 -12.80 -30.58 17.58
N THR A 357 -12.88 -30.32 18.88
CA THR A 357 -11.73 -30.00 19.72
C THR A 357 -11.87 -30.63 21.10
N ASP A 358 -10.90 -31.47 21.49
CA ASP A 358 -10.83 -32.06 22.81
C ASP A 358 -10.04 -31.14 23.76
N VAL A 359 -10.52 -31.01 24.98
CA VAL A 359 -9.83 -30.25 26.03
C VAL A 359 -9.25 -31.20 27.06
N SER A 360 -7.96 -31.08 27.36
CA SER A 360 -7.32 -31.89 28.39
C SER A 360 -7.96 -31.69 29.77
N GLY A 361 -8.21 -32.78 30.49
CA GLY A 361 -8.72 -32.73 31.88
C GLY A 361 -7.73 -32.15 32.90
N GLN A 362 -6.48 -31.91 32.49
CA GLN A 362 -5.46 -31.23 33.28
C GLN A 362 -5.33 -29.74 32.91
N ALA A 363 -6.18 -29.25 32.01
CA ALA A 363 -6.17 -27.86 31.60
C ALA A 363 -6.72 -26.93 32.69
N ASP A 364 -6.19 -25.72 32.77
CA ASP A 364 -6.82 -24.64 33.54
C ASP A 364 -7.90 -23.94 32.69
N ALA A 365 -9.01 -23.53 33.29
CA ALA A 365 -10.00 -22.71 32.60
C ALA A 365 -9.42 -21.35 32.15
N GLY A 366 -10.03 -20.77 31.13
CA GLY A 366 -9.73 -19.43 30.62
C GLY A 366 -9.35 -19.38 29.14
N PRO A 367 -8.95 -18.19 28.66
CA PRO A 367 -8.77 -17.94 27.24
C PRO A 367 -7.61 -18.73 26.63
N ARG A 368 -7.82 -19.27 25.44
CA ARG A 368 -6.80 -19.91 24.59
C ARG A 368 -6.73 -19.20 23.25
N GLN A 369 -5.55 -19.20 22.65
CA GLN A 369 -5.34 -18.63 21.31
C GLN A 369 -5.30 -19.74 20.27
N LEU A 370 -6.02 -19.52 19.18
CA LEU A 370 -5.96 -20.32 17.96
C LEU A 370 -5.33 -19.47 16.86
N ARG A 371 -4.55 -20.11 15.98
CA ARG A 371 -4.08 -19.50 14.74
C ARG A 371 -4.70 -20.22 13.57
N PHE A 372 -5.18 -19.44 12.61
CA PHE A 372 -5.74 -19.95 11.37
C PHE A 372 -4.86 -19.51 10.20
N THR A 373 -4.56 -20.44 9.31
CA THR A 373 -3.85 -20.17 8.05
C THR A 373 -4.68 -20.75 6.92
N VAL A 374 -4.90 -19.97 5.86
CA VAL A 374 -5.59 -20.44 4.66
C VAL A 374 -4.54 -20.81 3.63
N GLU A 375 -4.48 -22.08 3.25
CA GLU A 375 -3.71 -22.53 2.08
C GLU A 375 -4.63 -22.50 0.85
N TYR A 376 -4.16 -21.89 -0.24
CA TYR A 376 -4.92 -21.79 -1.48
C TYR A 376 -4.01 -21.86 -2.70
N THR A 377 -4.59 -22.08 -3.87
CA THR A 377 -3.85 -22.13 -5.14
C THR A 377 -3.86 -20.76 -5.82
N GLY A 378 -2.68 -20.20 -6.07
CA GLY A 378 -2.47 -18.96 -6.82
C GLY A 378 -2.80 -19.10 -8.31
N GLY A 379 -2.86 -17.98 -9.04
CA GLY A 379 -3.21 -17.96 -10.47
C GLY A 379 -2.24 -18.75 -11.36
N ASP A 380 -0.98 -18.79 -10.98
CA ASP A 380 0.13 -19.57 -11.57
C ASP A 380 0.15 -21.06 -11.14
N ARG A 381 -0.82 -21.46 -10.31
CA ARG A 381 -0.93 -22.77 -9.65
C ARG A 381 0.12 -23.02 -8.56
N SER A 382 0.78 -21.98 -8.07
CA SER A 382 1.57 -22.08 -6.84
C SER A 382 0.66 -22.26 -5.62
N MET A 383 1.19 -22.88 -4.56
CA MET A 383 0.49 -22.92 -3.27
C MET A 383 0.89 -21.67 -2.48
N LEU A 384 -0.10 -20.86 -2.15
CA LEU A 384 0.05 -19.63 -1.38
C LEU A 384 -0.65 -19.79 -0.02
N THR A 385 -0.28 -18.93 0.92
CA THR A 385 -0.83 -18.94 2.27
C THR A 385 -1.21 -17.55 2.71
N ASP A 386 -2.37 -17.41 3.34
CA ASP A 386 -2.77 -16.19 4.06
C ASP A 386 -2.87 -16.45 5.57
N GLY A 387 -2.43 -15.48 6.37
CA GLY A 387 -2.33 -15.57 7.82
C GLY A 387 -0.89 -15.62 8.37
N PRO A 388 -0.71 -16.01 9.66
CA PRO A 388 -1.72 -16.55 10.55
C PRO A 388 -2.68 -15.48 11.10
N ILE A 389 -3.98 -15.76 11.04
CA ILE A 389 -5.05 -15.01 11.69
C ILE A 389 -5.18 -15.52 13.14
N SER A 390 -5.04 -14.65 14.13
CA SER A 390 -5.01 -15.05 15.54
C SER A 390 -6.32 -14.73 16.25
N GLU A 391 -7.05 -15.76 16.67
CA GLU A 391 -8.31 -15.63 17.37
C GLU A 391 -8.26 -16.22 18.79
N ARG A 392 -9.29 -15.96 19.59
CA ARG A 392 -9.39 -16.41 20.98
C ARG A 392 -10.67 -17.18 21.23
N VAL A 393 -10.54 -18.31 21.91
CA VAL A 393 -11.63 -19.11 22.47
C VAL A 393 -11.51 -19.14 23.99
N VAL A 394 -12.57 -19.47 24.71
CA VAL A 394 -12.57 -19.52 26.17
C VAL A 394 -12.89 -20.93 26.64
N VAL A 395 -11.92 -21.57 27.27
CA VAL A 395 -12.18 -22.86 27.92
C VAL A 395 -12.89 -22.60 29.24
N ASP A 396 -14.15 -23.04 29.35
CA ASP A 396 -14.90 -22.95 30.59
C ASP A 396 -14.40 -23.94 31.65
N ASP A 397 -14.75 -23.67 32.90
CA ASP A 397 -14.49 -24.60 34.00
C ASP A 397 -15.14 -25.97 33.73
N ARG A 398 -14.55 -27.03 34.29
CA ARG A 398 -15.16 -28.36 34.27
C ARG A 398 -16.56 -28.30 34.91
N GLN A 399 -17.57 -28.78 34.20
CA GLN A 399 -18.95 -28.92 34.68
C GLN A 399 -19.31 -30.39 34.80
N ASP A 400 -19.99 -30.75 35.88
CA ASP A 400 -20.54 -32.09 36.08
C ASP A 400 -21.54 -32.42 34.97
N GLU A 401 -21.58 -33.67 34.54
CA GLU A 401 -22.44 -34.10 33.42
C GLU A 401 -23.91 -34.15 33.80
N PHE A 402 -24.17 -34.52 35.04
CA PHE A 402 -25.50 -34.71 35.56
C PHE A 402 -25.72 -33.85 36.81
N SER A 403 -26.86 -33.15 36.85
CA SER A 403 -27.41 -32.69 38.12
C SER A 403 -28.26 -33.79 38.73
N VAL A 404 -27.98 -34.17 39.98
CA VAL A 404 -28.67 -35.28 40.68
C VAL A 404 -29.44 -34.73 41.89
N GLU A 405 -30.77 -34.77 41.81
CA GLU A 405 -31.68 -34.33 42.86
C GLU A 405 -32.35 -35.51 43.56
N THR A 406 -32.31 -35.53 44.90
CA THR A 406 -32.95 -36.57 45.70
C THR A 406 -34.45 -36.32 45.82
N VAL A 407 -35.28 -37.27 45.36
CA VAL A 407 -36.75 -37.23 45.45
C VAL A 407 -37.26 -37.98 46.69
N SER A 408 -36.71 -39.17 46.98
CA SER A 408 -36.98 -39.91 48.21
C SER A 408 -35.75 -40.66 48.70
N ALA A 409 -35.44 -40.52 50.00
CA ALA A 409 -34.22 -41.07 50.59
C ALA A 409 -34.34 -41.48 52.05
N THR A 410 -35.51 -41.99 52.44
CA THR A 410 -35.75 -42.41 53.83
C THR A 410 -35.95 -43.91 53.88
N VAL A 411 -35.17 -44.58 54.72
CA VAL A 411 -35.25 -46.03 54.96
C VAL A 411 -35.34 -46.30 56.47
N SER A 412 -36.22 -47.20 56.89
CA SER A 412 -36.30 -47.60 58.30
C SER A 412 -35.30 -48.72 58.60
N GLN A 413 -34.80 -48.77 59.84
CA GLN A 413 -33.93 -49.85 60.30
C GLN A 413 -34.58 -51.24 60.06
N GLY A 414 -33.83 -52.15 59.44
CA GLY A 414 -34.29 -53.51 59.12
C GLY A 414 -35.22 -53.60 57.91
N GLU A 415 -35.51 -52.47 57.23
CA GLU A 415 -36.39 -52.41 56.06
C GLU A 415 -35.61 -52.03 54.78
N THR A 416 -36.26 -52.26 53.63
CA THR A 416 -35.82 -51.83 52.31
C THR A 416 -36.79 -50.78 51.80
N ALA A 417 -36.28 -49.69 51.23
CA ALA A 417 -37.07 -48.61 50.66
C ALA A 417 -36.53 -48.19 49.29
N ASP A 418 -37.43 -47.61 48.49
CA ASP A 418 -37.11 -47.06 47.18
C ASP A 418 -36.34 -45.74 47.36
N PHE A 419 -35.12 -45.71 46.84
CA PHE A 419 -34.28 -44.53 46.72
C PHE A 419 -34.45 -43.93 45.33
N VAL A 420 -35.16 -42.81 45.25
CA VAL A 420 -35.57 -42.20 43.98
C VAL A 420 -34.78 -40.91 43.75
N LEU A 421 -34.11 -40.84 42.60
CA LEU A 421 -33.34 -39.69 42.16
C LEU A 421 -33.91 -39.15 40.85
N GLU A 422 -33.86 -37.84 40.67
CA GLU A 422 -34.04 -37.17 39.39
C GLU A 422 -32.67 -36.73 38.88
N ILE A 423 -32.31 -37.18 37.69
CA ILE A 423 -31.06 -36.82 37.02
C ILE A 423 -31.39 -35.88 35.87
N THR A 424 -30.59 -34.83 35.67
CA THR A 424 -30.72 -33.88 34.56
C THR A 424 -29.42 -33.80 33.79
N ASN A 425 -29.48 -33.86 32.46
CA ASN A 425 -28.31 -33.67 31.60
C ASN A 425 -27.93 -32.18 31.55
N GLU A 426 -26.79 -31.82 32.12
CA GLU A 426 -26.28 -30.44 32.12
C GLU A 426 -25.36 -30.16 30.91
N ARG A 427 -25.14 -31.16 30.04
CA ARG A 427 -24.32 -31.01 28.84
C ARG A 427 -25.07 -30.32 27.71
N PRO A 428 -24.35 -29.61 26.82
CA PRO A 428 -24.92 -29.07 25.59
C PRO A 428 -25.15 -30.12 24.50
N GLU A 429 -24.91 -31.41 24.78
CA GLU A 429 -25.06 -32.54 23.86
C GLU A 429 -26.00 -33.61 24.44
N THR A 430 -26.55 -34.47 23.57
CA THR A 430 -27.42 -35.58 23.96
C THR A 430 -26.60 -36.74 24.53
N LEU A 431 -26.91 -37.19 25.74
CA LEU A 431 -26.25 -38.34 26.36
C LEU A 431 -27.12 -39.59 26.17
N SER A 432 -26.51 -40.71 25.78
CA SER A 432 -27.24 -41.95 25.49
C SER A 432 -26.67 -43.15 26.26
N ASN A 433 -27.44 -44.24 26.33
CA ASN A 433 -27.05 -45.47 27.03
C ASN A 433 -26.55 -45.25 28.47
N ILE A 434 -27.26 -44.41 29.22
CA ILE A 434 -26.85 -44.00 30.56
C ILE A 434 -27.19 -45.13 31.54
N ASP A 435 -26.16 -45.78 32.08
CA ASP A 435 -26.24 -46.83 33.10
C ASP A 435 -25.72 -46.26 34.42
N ALA A 436 -26.62 -46.16 35.40
CA ALA A 436 -26.35 -45.61 36.71
C ALA A 436 -26.10 -46.73 37.71
N LYS A 437 -25.02 -46.66 38.49
CA LYS A 437 -24.65 -47.68 39.46
C LYS A 437 -24.48 -47.13 40.87
N LEU A 438 -25.27 -47.67 41.81
CA LEU A 438 -25.31 -47.27 43.21
C LEU A 438 -24.41 -48.15 44.07
N TYR A 439 -23.52 -47.53 44.84
CA TYR A 439 -22.68 -48.18 45.83
C TYR A 439 -23.13 -47.75 47.23
N ALA A 440 -23.48 -48.75 48.04
CA ALA A 440 -23.85 -48.56 49.44
C ALA A 440 -22.92 -49.39 50.32
N ASP A 441 -22.38 -48.76 51.36
CA ASP A 441 -21.56 -49.41 52.39
C ASP A 441 -22.36 -49.57 53.68
N SER A 442 -21.95 -50.56 54.49
CA SER A 442 -22.52 -50.77 55.82
C SER A 442 -22.54 -49.46 56.62
N PRO A 443 -23.69 -49.09 57.23
CA PRO A 443 -24.81 -49.96 57.59
C PRO A 443 -25.92 -50.06 56.54
N LEU A 444 -25.73 -49.51 55.34
CA LEU A 444 -26.62 -49.65 54.19
C LEU A 444 -26.18 -50.82 53.29
N ASP A 445 -27.13 -51.37 52.54
CA ASP A 445 -26.90 -52.38 51.51
C ASP A 445 -27.91 -52.18 50.37
N THR A 446 -27.53 -52.50 49.14
CA THR A 446 -28.37 -52.34 47.95
C THR A 446 -28.62 -53.68 47.27
N SER A 447 -29.90 -53.96 46.98
CA SER A 447 -30.30 -55.17 46.25
C SER A 447 -30.62 -54.94 44.78
N ASN A 448 -30.86 -53.67 44.41
CA ASN A 448 -31.05 -53.21 43.04
C ASN A 448 -30.21 -51.94 42.88
N ASP A 449 -28.98 -52.13 42.41
CA ASP A 449 -27.94 -51.11 42.31
C ASP A 449 -27.80 -50.50 40.91
N GLU A 450 -28.54 -50.97 39.91
CA GLU A 450 -28.38 -50.54 38.51
C GLU A 450 -29.69 -49.92 37.97
N ALA A 451 -29.59 -48.79 37.27
CA ALA A 451 -30.71 -48.13 36.60
C ALA A 451 -30.31 -47.61 35.22
N PHE A 452 -31.17 -47.79 34.22
CA PHE A 452 -30.87 -47.44 32.83
C PHE A 452 -31.78 -46.32 32.31
N VAL A 453 -31.18 -45.30 31.71
CA VAL A 453 -31.86 -44.24 30.98
C VAL A 453 -31.41 -44.27 29.51
N PRO A 454 -32.32 -44.46 28.54
CA PRO A 454 -31.93 -44.63 27.14
C PRO A 454 -31.20 -43.42 26.56
N GLU A 455 -31.70 -42.23 26.85
CA GLU A 455 -31.27 -40.97 26.24
C GLU A 455 -31.74 -39.80 27.12
N LEU A 456 -30.94 -38.74 27.17
CA LEU A 456 -31.29 -37.44 27.75
C LEU A 456 -30.80 -36.31 26.83
N GLU A 457 -31.73 -35.53 26.27
CA GLU A 457 -31.41 -34.29 25.56
C GLU A 457 -30.79 -33.23 26.51
N PRO A 458 -30.10 -32.21 25.99
CA PRO A 458 -29.60 -31.10 26.80
C PRO A 458 -30.68 -30.47 27.69
N GLY A 459 -30.49 -30.52 29.02
CA GLY A 459 -31.43 -30.02 30.02
C GLY A 459 -32.64 -30.93 30.29
N GLU A 460 -32.71 -32.12 29.70
CA GLU A 460 -33.75 -33.11 29.98
C GLU A 460 -33.48 -33.83 31.30
N SER A 461 -34.56 -34.16 32.02
CA SER A 461 -34.49 -34.89 33.29
C SER A 461 -35.17 -36.26 33.21
N ALA A 462 -34.60 -37.26 33.87
CA ALA A 462 -35.21 -38.58 34.06
C ALA A 462 -35.19 -39.01 35.54
N THR A 463 -36.20 -39.78 35.94
CA THR A 463 -36.27 -40.37 37.27
C THR A 463 -35.69 -41.78 37.26
N ILE A 464 -34.75 -42.05 38.15
CA ILE A 464 -34.16 -43.38 38.39
C ILE A 464 -34.49 -43.85 39.80
N THR A 465 -34.52 -45.17 40.02
CA THR A 465 -34.93 -45.76 41.30
C THR A 465 -34.05 -46.95 41.64
N PHE A 466 -33.57 -46.97 42.87
CA PHE A 466 -32.74 -48.03 43.46
C PHE A 466 -33.40 -48.59 44.72
N ASP A 467 -33.01 -49.79 45.13
CA ASP A 467 -33.48 -50.39 46.38
C ASP A 467 -32.39 -50.27 47.46
N VAL A 468 -32.64 -49.47 48.49
CA VAL A 468 -31.69 -49.30 49.61
C VAL A 468 -32.27 -49.94 50.88
N SER A 469 -31.47 -50.74 51.56
CA SER A 469 -31.82 -51.38 52.82
C SER A 469 -30.89 -50.93 53.95
N ALA A 470 -31.44 -50.82 55.16
CA ALA A 470 -30.67 -50.48 56.36
C ALA A 470 -30.63 -51.67 57.33
N ALA A 471 -29.46 -51.94 57.91
CA ALA A 471 -29.33 -52.97 58.95
C ALA A 471 -30.24 -52.68 60.16
N ASP A 472 -30.68 -53.73 60.87
CA ASP A 472 -31.51 -53.60 62.08
C ASP A 472 -30.84 -52.76 63.19
N ASP A 473 -29.50 -52.76 63.23
CA ASP A 473 -28.68 -51.99 64.16
C ASP A 473 -28.06 -50.74 63.55
N ALA A 474 -28.49 -50.36 62.34
CA ALA A 474 -28.04 -49.15 61.66
C ALA A 474 -28.30 -47.91 62.53
N PRO A 475 -27.30 -47.05 62.78
CA PRO A 475 -27.52 -45.80 63.48
C PRO A 475 -28.56 -44.94 62.75
N ALA A 476 -29.53 -44.40 63.49
CA ALA A 476 -30.56 -43.50 62.97
C ALA A 476 -29.96 -42.11 62.70
N GLU A 477 -29.27 -41.99 61.57
CA GLU A 477 -28.62 -40.80 61.07
C GLU A 477 -28.56 -40.84 59.53
N THR A 478 -28.03 -39.78 58.92
CA THR A 478 -27.85 -39.72 57.47
C THR A 478 -26.56 -40.41 57.08
N HIS A 479 -26.64 -41.39 56.17
CA HIS A 479 -25.51 -42.11 55.61
C HIS A 479 -25.35 -41.75 54.13
N PRO A 480 -24.11 -41.59 53.63
CA PRO A 480 -23.88 -41.35 52.21
C PRO A 480 -24.03 -42.64 51.40
N VAL A 481 -24.57 -42.53 50.20
CA VAL A 481 -24.44 -43.51 49.12
C VAL A 481 -23.71 -42.85 47.96
N GLU A 482 -22.94 -43.64 47.23
CA GLU A 482 -22.15 -43.20 46.08
C GLU A 482 -22.83 -43.69 44.79
N LEU A 483 -22.80 -42.88 43.74
CA LEU A 483 -23.40 -43.17 42.45
C LEU A 483 -22.43 -42.75 41.35
N ASP A 484 -22.20 -43.60 40.35
CA ASP A 484 -21.56 -43.21 39.09
C ASP A 484 -22.47 -43.54 37.90
N PHE A 485 -22.18 -42.90 36.77
CA PHE A 485 -22.89 -43.11 35.52
C PHE A 485 -21.90 -43.50 34.44
N GLN A 486 -22.17 -44.59 33.74
CA GLN A 486 -21.56 -44.90 32.46
C GLN A 486 -22.50 -44.41 31.36
N TYR A 487 -22.01 -43.68 30.37
CA TYR A 487 -22.84 -43.12 29.29
C TYR A 487 -22.07 -43.02 27.98
N ASP A 488 -22.80 -42.92 26.87
CA ASP A 488 -22.24 -42.68 25.54
C ASP A 488 -22.50 -41.22 25.11
N THR A 489 -21.46 -40.55 24.62
CA THR A 489 -21.53 -39.18 24.06
C THR A 489 -22.12 -39.16 22.64
N GLU A 490 -22.43 -37.98 22.07
CA GLU A 490 -22.93 -37.88 20.70
C GLU A 490 -21.90 -38.37 19.65
N ARG A 491 -20.61 -38.38 20.00
CA ARG A 491 -19.54 -38.93 19.17
C ARG A 491 -19.44 -40.46 19.22
N GLY A 492 -20.17 -41.10 20.14
CA GLY A 492 -20.18 -42.55 20.34
C GLY A 492 -19.04 -43.07 21.23
N ASP A 493 -18.41 -42.19 22.01
CA ASP A 493 -17.43 -42.57 23.02
C ASP A 493 -18.14 -42.94 24.32
N THR A 494 -17.69 -44.02 24.99
CA THR A 494 -18.25 -44.47 26.27
C THR A 494 -17.41 -43.93 27.43
N GLU A 495 -18.02 -43.09 28.26
CA GLU A 495 -17.36 -42.41 29.38
C GLU A 495 -17.99 -42.82 30.72
N VAL A 496 -17.24 -42.57 31.80
CA VAL A 496 -17.71 -42.77 33.19
C VAL A 496 -17.63 -41.43 33.92
N SER A 497 -18.75 -41.03 34.53
CA SER A 497 -18.83 -39.79 35.29
C SER A 497 -17.93 -39.81 36.53
N ASP A 498 -17.73 -38.63 37.12
CA ASP A 498 -17.27 -38.55 38.50
C ASP A 498 -18.32 -39.17 39.46
N THR A 499 -17.89 -39.51 40.68
CA THR A 499 -18.76 -40.11 41.69
C THR A 499 -19.63 -39.04 42.38
N TYR A 500 -20.94 -39.23 42.35
CA TYR A 500 -21.93 -38.42 43.04
C TYR A 500 -22.23 -39.01 44.42
N THR A 501 -22.25 -38.18 45.46
CA THR A 501 -22.63 -38.61 46.82
C THR A 501 -24.01 -38.10 47.18
N GLN A 502 -24.93 -38.98 47.54
CA GLN A 502 -26.29 -38.63 47.94
C GLN A 502 -26.59 -39.06 49.38
N PRO A 503 -27.35 -38.27 50.15
CA PRO A 503 -27.70 -38.60 51.53
C PRO A 503 -28.91 -39.53 51.62
N VAL A 504 -28.81 -40.59 52.42
CA VAL A 504 -29.93 -41.46 52.81
C VAL A 504 -30.17 -41.36 54.31
N GLU A 505 -31.39 -41.01 54.72
CA GLU A 505 -31.80 -40.90 56.12
C GLU A 505 -32.31 -42.24 56.65
N VAL A 506 -31.68 -42.75 57.70
CA VAL A 506 -32.12 -43.96 58.41
C VAL A 506 -33.01 -43.57 59.58
N GLU A 507 -34.27 -44.00 59.56
CA GLU A 507 -35.22 -43.81 60.65
C GLU A 507 -35.22 -44.99 61.63
N SER A 508 -35.30 -44.69 62.93
CA SER A 508 -35.43 -45.71 63.96
C SER A 508 -36.82 -46.32 63.98
N VAL A 509 -36.92 -47.65 63.91
CA VAL A 509 -38.20 -48.34 64.15
C VAL A 509 -38.45 -48.38 65.66
N SER A 510 -39.42 -47.61 66.14
CA SER A 510 -39.86 -47.70 67.54
C SER A 510 -40.83 -48.88 67.69
N ASP A 511 -40.43 -49.93 68.40
CA ASP A 511 -41.31 -51.02 68.85
C ASP A 511 -42.45 -50.49 69.73
N ASP A 512 -43.59 -50.12 69.14
CA ASP A 512 -44.83 -49.87 69.87
C ASP A 512 -45.53 -51.21 70.15
N GLY A 513 -45.04 -51.88 71.20
CA GLY A 513 -45.52 -53.17 71.71
C GLY A 513 -45.82 -53.19 73.22
N GLY A 514 -46.75 -52.35 73.70
CA GLY A 514 -47.65 -52.75 74.81
C GLY A 514 -47.53 -52.13 76.22
N SER A 515 -48.34 -51.09 76.44
CA SER A 515 -49.01 -50.65 77.69
C SER A 515 -48.20 -49.96 78.81
N SER A 516 -48.39 -48.64 78.94
CA SER A 516 -48.94 -48.08 80.18
C SER A 516 -49.63 -46.73 79.91
N LEU A 517 -50.67 -46.47 80.70
CA LEU A 517 -51.59 -45.34 80.58
C LEU A 517 -50.89 -43.98 80.75
N GLY A 518 -51.21 -43.05 79.85
CA GLY A 518 -51.38 -41.62 80.16
C GLY A 518 -50.22 -40.70 79.79
N THR A 519 -50.38 -39.95 78.69
CA THR A 519 -50.69 -38.51 78.72
C THR A 519 -50.99 -38.02 77.31
N ILE A 520 -52.16 -37.38 77.18
CA ILE A 520 -52.50 -36.45 76.09
C ILE A 520 -51.49 -35.30 76.14
N VAL A 521 -50.93 -34.89 74.99
CA VAL A 521 -50.78 -33.49 74.53
C VAL A 521 -50.02 -33.45 73.17
N VAL A 522 -50.80 -33.13 72.13
CA VAL A 522 -50.49 -32.31 70.95
C VAL A 522 -49.47 -32.84 69.92
N ARG A 523 -49.99 -33.65 68.98
CA ARG A 523 -49.60 -33.60 67.56
C ARG A 523 -50.33 -32.43 66.90
N GLY A 524 -49.60 -31.52 66.28
CA GLY A 524 -50.18 -30.47 65.44
C GLY A 524 -49.22 -29.32 65.15
N MET A 525 -48.16 -29.57 64.36
CA MET A 525 -47.46 -28.62 63.47
C MET A 525 -46.10 -29.18 63.04
N ALA A 526 -46.05 -29.98 61.98
CA ALA A 526 -44.81 -30.29 61.24
C ALA A 526 -45.10 -30.74 59.79
N ALA A 527 -46.14 -30.18 59.16
CA ALA A 527 -46.53 -30.51 57.78
C ALA A 527 -46.70 -29.25 56.90
N LEU A 528 -46.04 -28.13 57.26
CA LEU A 528 -46.08 -26.88 56.49
C LEU A 528 -44.75 -26.12 56.54
N THR A 529 -43.65 -26.73 56.07
CA THR A 529 -42.39 -25.99 55.81
C THR A 529 -41.68 -26.36 54.51
N VAL A 530 -42.07 -27.40 53.77
CA VAL A 530 -41.33 -27.78 52.54
C VAL A 530 -41.81 -27.07 51.26
N ALA A 531 -43.02 -26.51 51.24
CA ALA A 531 -43.53 -25.81 50.04
C ALA A 531 -43.10 -24.32 49.90
N GLY A 532 -42.14 -23.84 50.71
CA GLY A 532 -41.83 -22.41 50.84
C GLY A 532 -40.43 -21.94 50.38
N LEU A 533 -39.49 -22.85 50.10
CA LEU A 533 -38.10 -22.47 49.80
C LEU A 533 -37.69 -22.62 48.31
N GLY A 534 -38.49 -23.28 47.47
CA GLY A 534 -38.17 -23.47 46.05
C GLY A 534 -38.44 -22.27 45.11
N ILE A 535 -39.19 -21.25 45.53
CA ILE A 535 -39.57 -20.12 44.65
C ILE A 535 -38.63 -18.89 44.81
N GLY A 536 -37.70 -18.92 45.77
CA GLY A 536 -36.84 -17.77 46.10
C GLY A 536 -35.54 -17.64 45.31
N LEU A 537 -35.02 -18.72 44.71
CA LEU A 537 -33.69 -18.73 44.07
C LEU A 537 -33.71 -18.67 42.53
N TRP A 538 -34.88 -18.84 41.90
CA TRP A 538 -35.02 -18.81 40.44
C TRP A 538 -35.11 -17.39 39.82
N VAL A 539 -34.98 -16.31 40.61
CA VAL A 539 -35.05 -14.91 40.10
C VAL A 539 -33.73 -14.14 40.27
N ARG A 540 -32.60 -14.81 40.51
CA ARG A 540 -31.33 -14.08 40.66
C ARG A 540 -30.11 -14.68 39.98
N ARG A 541 -30.27 -15.18 38.75
CA ARG A 541 -29.20 -15.24 37.75
C ARG A 541 -29.84 -15.32 36.36
N ARG A 542 -30.08 -14.12 35.83
CA ARG A 542 -30.09 -13.82 34.41
C ARG A 542 -28.88 -12.95 34.15
#